data_AF-A0A967YLL6-F1
#
_entry.id   AF-A0A967YLL6-F1
#
_cell.length_a   1.000
_cell.length_b   1.000
_cell.length_c   1.000
_cell.angle_alpha   90.00
_cell.angle_beta   90.00
_cell.angle_gamma   90.00
#
_symmetry.space_group_name_H-M   'P 1'
#
loop_
_entity.id
_entity.type
_entity.pdbx_description
1 polymer ?
#
loop_
_entity_poly.entity_id
_entity_poly.type
_entity_poly.pdbx_seq_one_letter_code
_entity_poly.pdbx_strand_id
1 'polypeptide(L)' 'MARKPKVALLSTGNELVELGQKPESGQVINVNQLILSAMCKQLGAEPVELGIAKDDLNEIGGIIAEG' A
#
# COMPACT_ATOMS: atom_id res chain seq x y z
N MET A 1 -13.69 -6.87 24.72
CA MET A 1 -13.60 -6.76 23.25
C MET A 1 -12.17 -7.10 22.84
N ALA A 2 -11.99 -7.84 21.75
CA ALA A 2 -10.65 -8.10 21.19
C ALA A 2 -10.13 -6.83 20.48
N ARG A 3 -8.80 -6.67 20.43
CA ARG A 3 -8.15 -5.57 19.69
C ARG A 3 -8.42 -5.73 18.19
N LYS A 4 -8.64 -4.61 17.48
CA LYS A 4 -8.73 -4.63 16.02
C LYS A 4 -7.44 -5.18 15.41
N PRO A 5 -7.51 -6.13 14.46
CA PRO A 5 -6.34 -6.54 13.68
C PRO A 5 -5.76 -5.34 12.94
N LYS A 6 -4.44 -5.20 12.95
CA LYS A 6 -3.74 -4.22 12.12
C LYS A 6 -3.23 -4.92 10.87
N VAL A 7 -3.42 -4.31 9.70
CA VAL A 7 -3.02 -4.89 8.40
C VAL A 7 -2.16 -3.88 7.66
N ALA A 8 -0.86 -4.15 7.59
CA ALA A 8 0.06 -3.36 6.78
C ALA A 8 -0.18 -3.62 5.28
N LEU A 9 -0.23 -2.55 4.50
CA LEU A 9 -0.46 -2.58 3.06
C LEU A 9 0.72 -1.87 2.38
N LEU A 10 1.48 -2.65 1.62
CA LEU A 10 2.58 -2.18 0.78
C LEU A 10 2.25 -2.53 -0.66
N SER A 11 2.37 -1.54 -1.54
CA SER A 11 2.31 -1.76 -2.99
C SER A 11 3.71 -1.74 -3.57
N THR A 12 3.96 -2.54 -4.61
CA THR A 12 5.24 -2.54 -5.33
C THR A 12 4.99 -2.38 -6.82
N GLY A 13 5.88 -1.65 -7.49
CA GLY A 13 5.85 -1.48 -8.94
C GLY A 13 6.50 -0.17 -9.35
N ASN A 14 7.41 -0.23 -10.31
CA ASN A 14 8.11 0.95 -10.82
C ASN A 14 7.21 1.93 -11.58
N GLU A 15 6.07 1.44 -12.06
CA GLU A 15 5.05 2.20 -12.77
C GLU A 15 4.06 2.91 -11.84
N LEU A 16 4.04 2.58 -10.54
CA LEU A 16 3.00 3.04 -9.64
C LEU A 16 3.21 4.50 -9.21
N VAL A 17 2.12 5.25 -9.22
CA VAL A 17 2.04 6.60 -8.62
C VAL A 17 0.90 6.69 -7.60
N GLU A 18 1.06 7.62 -6.65
CA GLU A 18 0.06 7.85 -5.61
C GLU A 18 -1.26 8.39 -6.15
N LEU A 19 -2.34 8.11 -5.41
CA LEU A 19 -3.66 8.65 -5.71
C LEU A 19 -3.62 10.18 -5.66
N GLY A 20 -4.09 10.82 -6.74
CA GLY A 20 -4.09 12.28 -6.88
C GLY A 20 -2.88 12.85 -7.63
N GLN A 21 -1.89 12.02 -7.96
CA GLN A 21 -0.84 12.40 -8.91
C GLN A 21 -1.33 12.23 -10.36
N LYS A 22 -0.82 13.06 -11.27
CA LYS A 22 -1.03 12.90 -12.70
C LYS A 22 0.01 11.90 -13.24
N PRO A 23 -0.39 10.71 -13.71
CA PRO A 23 0.57 9.74 -14.24
C PRO A 23 1.22 10.26 -15.52
N GLU A 24 2.53 10.03 -15.64
CA GLU A 24 3.27 10.19 -16.89
C GLU A 24 3.11 8.95 -17.79
N SER A 25 3.72 9.00 -18.98
CA SER A 25 3.69 7.88 -19.92
C SER A 25 4.29 6.63 -19.29
N GLY A 26 3.50 5.56 -19.20
CA GLY A 26 3.92 4.28 -18.63
C GLY A 26 3.67 4.16 -17.13
N GLN A 27 3.11 5.17 -16.47
CA GLN A 27 2.72 5.11 -15.06
C GLN A 27 1.23 4.80 -14.89
N VAL A 28 0.88 4.18 -13.76
CA VAL A 28 -0.51 3.91 -13.36
C VAL A 28 -0.74 4.26 -11.90
N ILE A 29 -1.96 4.65 -11.56
CA ILE A 29 -2.31 5.03 -10.18
C ILE A 29 -2.49 3.78 -9.33
N ASN A 30 -1.98 3.79 -8.11
CA ASN A 30 -2.14 2.71 -7.14
C ASN A 30 -3.58 2.60 -6.60
N VAL A 31 -4.44 1.90 -7.33
CA VAL A 31 -5.84 1.66 -6.94
C VAL A 31 -6.00 0.52 -5.93
N ASN A 32 -5.04 -0.41 -5.87
CA ASN A 32 -5.11 -1.58 -5.00
C ASN A 32 -5.05 -1.17 -3.52
N GLN A 33 -4.18 -0.21 -3.19
CA GLN A 33 -4.09 0.36 -1.85
C GLN A 33 -5.46 0.86 -1.36
N LEU A 34 -6.17 1.62 -2.19
CA LEU A 34 -7.48 2.15 -1.87
C LEU A 34 -8.52 1.04 -1.62
N ILE A 35 -8.58 0.07 -2.54
CA ILE A 35 -9.54 -1.05 -2.47
C ILE A 35 -9.28 -1.89 -1.22
N LEU A 36 -8.03 -2.29 -0.98
CA LEU A 36 -7.65 -3.13 0.15
C LEU A 36 -7.82 -2.41 1.50
N SER A 37 -7.52 -1.11 1.57
CA SER A 37 -7.76 -0.27 2.76
C SER A 37 -9.26 -0.23 3.10
N ALA A 38 -10.12 -0.07 2.09
CA ALA A 38 -11.57 -0.10 2.28
C ALA A 38 -12.07 -1.47 2.75
N MET A 39 -11.58 -2.56 2.15
CA MET A 39 -11.94 -3.93 2.55
C MET A 39 -11.52 -4.23 3.99
N CYS A 40 -10.31 -3.82 4.40
CA CYS A 40 -9.86 -3.95 5.79
C CYS A 40 -10.81 -3.25 6.77
N LYS A 41 -11.19 -2.01 6.47
CA LYS A 41 -12.14 -1.24 7.29
C LYS A 41 -13.51 -1.92 7.37
N GLN A 42 -14.02 -2.46 6.26
CA GLN A 42 -15.29 -3.20 6.23
C GLN A 42 -15.25 -4.46 7.09
N LEU A 43 -14.10 -5.13 7.19
CA LEU A 43 -13.89 -6.31 8.04
C LEU A 43 -13.58 -5.98 9.50
N GLY A 44 -13.59 -4.70 9.88
CA GLY A 44 -13.30 -4.25 11.25
C GLY A 44 -11.81 -4.21 11.60
N ALA A 45 -10.93 -4.36 10.62
CA ALA A 45 -9.48 -4.20 10.76
C ALA A 45 -9.05 -2.73 10.61
N GLU A 46 -7.84 -2.43 11.07
CA GLU A 46 -7.17 -1.14 10.93
C GLU A 46 -6.06 -1.29 9.86
N PRO A 47 -6.26 -0.79 8.63
CA PRO A 47 -5.21 -0.78 7.63
C PRO A 47 -4.11 0.23 8.01
N VAL A 48 -2.86 -0.14 7.75
CA VAL A 48 -1.67 0.70 7.89
C VAL A 48 -1.03 0.81 6.52
N GLU A 49 -1.07 2.00 5.93
CA GLU A 49 -0.60 2.23 4.56
C GLU A 49 0.90 2.52 4.60
N LEU A 50 1.69 1.62 3.99
CA LEU A 50 3.16 1.73 3.93
C LEU A 50 3.65 2.42 2.64
N GLY A 51 2.74 2.74 1.72
CA GLY A 51 3.03 3.43 0.46
C GLY A 51 3.42 2.48 -0.68
N ILE A 52 4.25 3.00 -1.58
CA ILE A 52 4.73 2.33 -2.79
C ILE A 52 6.23 2.12 -2.68
N ALA A 53 6.68 0.87 -2.82
CA ALA A 53 8.08 0.53 -3.04
C ALA A 53 8.35 0.33 -4.54
N LYS A 54 9.55 0.67 -4.99
CA LYS A 54 10.06 0.18 -6.28
C LYS A 54 10.26 -1.34 -6.24
N ASP A 55 10.38 -1.95 -7.41
CA ASP A 55 10.73 -3.36 -7.54
C ASP A 55 12.22 -3.60 -7.25
N ASP A 56 12.64 -3.26 -6.04
CA ASP A 56 13.97 -3.46 -5.49
C ASP A 56 13.88 -4.22 -4.16
N LEU A 57 14.71 -5.25 -3.99
CA LEU A 57 14.67 -6.11 -2.81
C LEU A 57 15.04 -5.37 -1.52
N ASN A 58 15.95 -4.39 -1.59
CA ASN A 58 16.35 -3.63 -0.40
C ASN A 58 15.26 -2.64 -0.02
N GLU A 59 14.63 -1.98 -1.00
CA GLU A 59 13.52 -1.05 -0.76
C GLU A 59 12.31 -1.78 -0.16
N ILE A 60 11.89 -2.90 -0.76
CA ILE A 60 10.81 -3.73 -0.23
C ILE A 60 11.17 -4.27 1.16
N GLY A 61 12.36 -4.82 1.34
CA GLY A 61 12.81 -5.39 2.61
C GLY A 61 12.90 -4.35 3.72
N GLY A 62 13.36 -3.13 3.41
CA GLY A 62 13.42 -2.01 4.35
C GLY A 62 12.05 -1.61 4.86
N ILE A 63 11.09 -1.41 3.96
CA ILE A 63 9.72 -1.01 4.33
C ILE A 63 9.01 -2.13 5.12
N ILE A 64 9.22 -3.40 4.76
CA ILE A 64 8.68 -4.53 5.52
C ILE A 64 9.24 -4.59 6.95
N ALA A 65 10.51 -4.21 7.15
CA ALA A 65 11.12 -4.23 8.49
C ALA A 65 10.65 -3.08 9.40
N GLU A 66 10.12 -2.00 8.83
CA GLU A 66 9.63 -0.82 9.55
C GLU A 66 8.14 -0.91 9.95
N GLY A 67 7.36 -1.75 9.26
CA GLY A 67 5.91 -1.94 9.47
C GLY A 67 5.54 -2.99 10.52
#